data_AF-F7QUI6-F1
#
_entry.id   AF-F7QUI6-F1
#
_cell.length_a   1.000
_cell.length_b   1.000
_cell.length_c   1.000
_cell.angle_alpha   90.00
_cell.angle_beta   90.00
_cell.angle_gamma   90.00
#
_symmetry.space_group_name_H-M   'P 1'
#
loop_
_entity.id
_entity.type
_entity.pdbx_description
1 polymer ?
#
loop_
_entity_poly.entity_id
_entity_poly.type
_entity_poly.pdbx_seq_one_letter_code
_entity_poly.pdbx_strand_id
1 'polypeptide(L)'
;MEKLVVDNGSYCNDDVLNSVERILTLEYYKPKSYDDKNDKEKNKTEFAKLGGQTLIEIGNNKEYRFNKEISELLEKDHGFKKLFVDVIKAGLLNAREYDKENIFTIEKRYTRSDVNRLLNWQRKIPAQSIGGYFIENGYCPIFVTYVKSNDIEDSIKYEDRFISNSKIHCYTKNGRKLGKGETLKMFAGVSEGNPKLTYLLFVKRSDAEDDDEFVYLGTGKVTADSLKQEYREIDKKGKLVNTPIVSYDLKLDIPVSLARYRMLTERSNE
;
A
#
# COMPACT_ATOMS: atom_id res chain seq x y z
N MET A 1 -25.30 0.32 4.56
CA MET A 1 -23.89 -0.02 4.85
C MET A 1 -23.25 1.03 5.74
N GLU A 2 -23.23 2.30 5.33
CA GLU A 2 -22.66 3.42 6.11
C GLU A 2 -23.03 3.41 7.59
N LYS A 3 -24.32 3.38 7.93
CA LYS A 3 -24.79 3.31 9.32
C LYS A 3 -24.13 2.17 10.11
N LEU A 4 -24.02 0.97 9.53
CA LEU A 4 -23.38 -0.17 10.20
C LEU A 4 -21.89 0.07 10.46
N VAL A 5 -21.18 0.73 9.54
CA VAL A 5 -19.75 1.03 9.69
C VAL A 5 -19.55 2.08 10.79
N VAL A 6 -20.35 3.16 10.76
CA VAL A 6 -20.30 4.25 11.74
C VAL A 6 -20.71 3.76 13.14
N ASP A 7 -21.77 2.95 13.26
CA ASP A 7 -22.22 2.39 14.54
C ASP A 7 -21.16 1.47 15.18
N ASN A 8 -20.18 0.98 14.40
CA ASN A 8 -19.05 0.19 14.90
C ASN A 8 -17.78 1.02 15.19
N GLY A 9 -17.86 2.35 15.08
CA GLY A 9 -16.76 3.28 15.35
C GLY A 9 -15.66 3.27 14.29
N SER A 10 -15.96 2.82 13.07
CA SER A 10 -14.98 2.74 12.00
C SER A 10 -14.99 3.99 11.11
N TYR A 11 -13.81 4.39 10.66
CA TYR A 11 -13.60 5.40 9.62
C TYR A 11 -14.45 5.05 8.39
N CYS A 12 -15.29 6.00 7.99
CA CYS A 12 -16.24 5.81 6.90
C CYS A 12 -16.35 7.09 6.09
N ASN A 13 -16.15 6.97 4.79
CA ASN A 13 -16.46 8.00 3.80
C ASN A 13 -16.93 7.31 2.50
N ASP A 14 -17.34 8.10 1.51
CA ASP A 14 -17.81 7.55 0.23
C ASP A 14 -16.77 6.69 -0.49
N ASP A 15 -15.49 7.06 -0.43
CA ASP A 15 -14.41 6.28 -1.04
C ASP A 15 -14.27 4.89 -0.42
N VAL A 16 -14.38 4.80 0.92
CA VAL A 16 -14.37 3.54 1.66
C VAL A 16 -15.57 2.70 1.30
N LEU A 17 -16.77 3.28 1.29
CA LEU A 17 -17.99 2.55 0.93
C LEU A 17 -17.92 2.00 -0.49
N ASN A 18 -17.50 2.82 -1.45
CA ASN A 18 -17.31 2.40 -2.83
C ASN A 18 -16.22 1.32 -2.96
N SER A 19 -15.15 1.40 -2.16
CA SER A 19 -14.10 0.38 -2.10
C SER A 19 -14.61 -0.96 -1.57
N VAL A 20 -15.36 -0.94 -0.46
CA VAL A 20 -16.00 -2.13 0.11
C VAL A 20 -16.95 -2.77 -0.90
N GLU A 21 -17.77 -1.98 -1.59
CA GLU A 21 -18.63 -2.48 -2.66
C GLU A 21 -17.82 -3.16 -3.76
N ARG A 22 -16.76 -2.54 -4.28
CA ARG A 22 -15.87 -3.14 -5.31
C ARG A 22 -15.20 -4.42 -4.83
N ILE A 23 -14.90 -4.55 -3.54
CA ILE A 23 -14.31 -5.77 -2.97
C ILE A 23 -15.36 -6.88 -2.92
N LEU A 24 -16.57 -6.59 -2.42
CA LEU A 24 -17.63 -7.58 -2.26
C LEU A 24 -18.25 -8.00 -3.61
N THR A 25 -18.24 -7.12 -4.61
CA THR A 25 -18.59 -7.47 -6.00
C THR A 25 -17.41 -8.04 -6.77
N LEU A 26 -16.23 -8.14 -6.15
CA LEU A 26 -14.96 -8.57 -6.75
C LEU A 26 -14.45 -7.71 -7.94
N GLU A 27 -15.09 -6.58 -8.25
CA GLU A 27 -14.66 -5.63 -9.29
C GLU A 27 -13.23 -5.12 -9.05
N TYR A 28 -12.81 -4.97 -7.79
CA TYR A 28 -11.45 -4.59 -7.42
C TYR A 28 -10.38 -5.55 -7.97
N TYR A 29 -10.72 -6.82 -8.18
CA TYR A 29 -9.81 -7.86 -8.67
C TYR A 29 -9.80 -8.01 -10.19
N LYS A 30 -10.60 -7.21 -10.91
CA LYS A 30 -10.61 -7.20 -12.37
C LYS A 30 -9.47 -6.32 -12.92
N PRO A 31 -8.61 -6.83 -13.82
CA PRO A 31 -7.59 -6.02 -14.48
C PRO A 31 -8.24 -4.92 -15.34
N LYS A 32 -7.45 -3.94 -15.77
CA LYS A 32 -7.95 -2.82 -16.60
C LYS A 32 -8.49 -3.26 -17.96
N SER A 33 -7.94 -4.34 -18.50
CA SER A 33 -8.35 -4.94 -19.77
C SER A 33 -9.47 -5.98 -19.64
N TYR A 34 -10.02 -6.16 -18.43
CA TYR A 34 -10.99 -7.23 -18.20
C TYR A 34 -12.23 -7.05 -19.08
N ASP A 35 -12.58 -8.10 -19.82
CA ASP A 35 -13.73 -8.15 -20.71
C ASP A 35 -14.57 -9.39 -20.36
N ASP A 36 -15.80 -9.16 -19.89
CA ASP A 36 -16.75 -10.22 -19.52
C ASP A 36 -17.05 -11.17 -20.71
N LYS A 37 -16.88 -10.70 -21.95
CA LYS A 37 -17.15 -11.48 -23.17
C LYS A 37 -15.96 -12.31 -23.64
N ASN A 38 -14.75 -12.10 -23.11
CA ASN A 38 -13.55 -12.78 -23.57
C ASN A 38 -13.09 -13.88 -22.60
N ASP A 39 -13.48 -15.11 -22.89
CA ASP A 39 -13.30 -16.29 -22.02
C ASP A 39 -11.83 -16.67 -21.77
N LYS A 40 -10.90 -16.23 -22.63
CA LYS A 40 -9.48 -16.62 -22.54
C LYS A 40 -8.74 -15.98 -21.37
N GLU A 41 -9.19 -14.83 -20.86
CA GLU A 41 -8.56 -14.18 -19.71
C GLU A 41 -9.16 -14.62 -18.37
N LYS A 42 -10.40 -15.15 -18.35
CA LYS A 42 -11.12 -15.48 -17.12
C LYS A 42 -10.24 -16.31 -16.19
N ASN A 43 -9.76 -17.48 -16.61
CA ASN A 43 -9.06 -18.43 -15.74
C ASN A 43 -7.67 -18.00 -15.20
N LYS A 44 -7.14 -16.83 -15.60
CA LYS A 44 -5.83 -16.33 -15.12
C LYS A 44 -5.94 -15.15 -14.15
N THR A 45 -7.12 -14.54 -14.05
CA THR A 45 -7.33 -13.38 -13.17
C THR A 45 -7.56 -13.79 -11.73
N GLU A 46 -7.26 -12.89 -10.80
CA GLU A 46 -7.60 -13.09 -9.39
C GLU A 46 -9.11 -13.16 -9.19
N PHE A 47 -9.89 -12.38 -9.94
CA PHE A 47 -11.35 -12.48 -10.00
C PHE A 47 -11.84 -13.92 -10.24
N ALA A 48 -11.29 -14.64 -11.24
CA ALA A 48 -11.70 -16.02 -11.47
C ALA A 48 -11.17 -17.02 -10.45
N LYS A 49 -9.97 -16.79 -9.89
CA LYS A 49 -9.46 -17.60 -8.77
C LYS A 49 -10.36 -17.49 -7.53
N LEU A 50 -11.07 -16.37 -7.39
CA LEU A 50 -12.08 -16.12 -6.36
C LEU A 50 -13.49 -16.60 -6.74
N GLY A 51 -13.61 -17.43 -7.78
CA GLY A 51 -14.89 -18.03 -8.22
C GLY A 51 -15.54 -17.32 -9.41
N GLY A 52 -15.05 -16.15 -9.82
CA GLY A 52 -15.50 -15.47 -11.04
C GLY A 52 -16.94 -14.96 -10.98
N GLN A 53 -17.52 -14.84 -9.79
CA GLN A 53 -18.87 -14.34 -9.55
C GLN A 53 -18.86 -13.40 -8.34
N THR A 54 -19.67 -12.35 -8.39
CA THR A 54 -19.80 -11.37 -7.30
C THR A 54 -20.28 -12.08 -6.02
N LEU A 55 -19.77 -11.71 -4.84
CA LEU A 55 -20.25 -12.31 -3.58
C LEU A 55 -21.62 -11.76 -3.20
N ILE A 56 -21.86 -10.49 -3.54
CA ILE A 56 -23.11 -9.79 -3.28
C ILE A 56 -23.69 -9.19 -4.56
N GLU A 57 -24.99 -8.94 -4.52
CA GLU A 57 -25.75 -8.12 -5.45
C GLU A 57 -26.19 -6.85 -4.73
N ILE A 58 -26.16 -5.71 -5.44
CA ILE A 58 -26.57 -4.41 -4.92
C ILE A 58 -27.78 -3.94 -5.72
N GLY A 59 -28.94 -3.89 -5.08
CA GLY A 59 -30.18 -3.41 -5.69
C GLY A 59 -30.23 -1.89 -5.85
N ASN A 60 -31.19 -1.40 -6.64
CA ASN A 60 -31.35 0.03 -6.97
C ASN A 60 -31.42 0.97 -5.76
N ASN A 61 -31.87 0.48 -4.60
CA ASN A 61 -32.01 1.25 -3.35
C ASN A 61 -30.84 1.02 -2.37
N LYS A 62 -29.66 0.58 -2.85
CA LYS A 62 -28.54 0.13 -2.00
C LYS A 62 -28.93 -1.00 -1.03
N GLU A 63 -29.78 -1.90 -1.48
CA GLU A 63 -30.05 -3.15 -0.79
C GLU A 63 -28.96 -4.16 -1.12
N TYR A 64 -28.31 -4.71 -0.10
CA TYR A 64 -27.24 -5.69 -0.27
C TYR A 64 -27.79 -7.09 -0.02
N ARG A 65 -27.55 -8.02 -0.95
CA ARG A 65 -27.94 -9.43 -0.82
C ARG A 65 -26.77 -10.31 -1.24
N PHE A 66 -26.61 -11.48 -0.65
CA PHE A 66 -25.68 -12.46 -1.22
C PHE A 66 -26.17 -12.89 -2.60
N ASN A 67 -25.24 -13.29 -3.47
CA ASN A 67 -25.62 -13.93 -4.72
C ASN A 67 -26.43 -15.22 -4.45
N LYS A 68 -27.03 -15.77 -5.50
CA LYS A 68 -27.86 -16.98 -5.39
C LYS A 68 -27.09 -18.18 -4.81
N GLU A 69 -25.88 -18.44 -5.28
CA GLU A 69 -25.08 -19.60 -4.87
C GLU A 69 -24.72 -19.56 -3.38
N ILE A 70 -24.19 -18.43 -2.91
CA ILE A 70 -23.84 -18.22 -1.50
C ILE A 70 -25.08 -18.28 -0.63
N SER A 71 -26.20 -17.68 -1.06
CA SER A 71 -27.46 -17.74 -0.31
C SER A 71 -27.92 -19.19 -0.11
N GLU A 72 -27.91 -19.99 -1.19
CA GLU A 72 -28.30 -21.40 -1.11
C GLU A 72 -27.35 -22.23 -0.24
N LEU A 73 -26.03 -21.99 -0.31
CA LEU A 73 -25.05 -22.67 0.54
C LEU A 73 -25.21 -22.30 2.02
N LEU A 74 -25.47 -21.03 2.33
CA LEU A 74 -25.72 -20.57 3.71
C LEU A 74 -27.00 -21.17 4.31
N GLU A 75 -27.99 -21.49 3.49
CA GLU A 75 -29.25 -22.09 3.93
C GLU A 75 -29.17 -23.62 4.05
N LYS A 76 -28.58 -24.29 3.06
CA LYS A 76 -28.66 -25.75 2.90
C LYS A 76 -27.45 -26.48 3.49
N ASP A 77 -26.28 -25.84 3.57
CA ASP A 77 -25.04 -26.46 4.05
C ASP A 77 -24.58 -25.85 5.39
N HIS A 78 -24.84 -26.59 6.48
CA HIS A 78 -24.42 -26.21 7.82
C HIS A 78 -22.90 -26.11 7.98
N GLY A 79 -22.13 -26.95 7.28
CA GLY A 79 -20.67 -26.93 7.30
C GLY A 79 -20.14 -25.65 6.66
N PHE A 80 -20.64 -25.31 5.47
CA PHE A 80 -20.33 -24.06 4.79
C PHE A 80 -20.67 -22.85 5.66
N LYS A 81 -21.90 -22.78 6.19
CA LYS A 81 -22.34 -21.68 7.06
C LYS A 81 -21.43 -21.50 8.27
N LYS A 82 -21.01 -22.59 8.91
CA LYS A 82 -20.11 -22.54 10.06
C LYS A 82 -18.77 -21.92 9.68
N LEU A 83 -18.15 -22.37 8.59
CA LEU A 83 -16.87 -21.84 8.10
C LEU A 83 -16.98 -20.38 7.63
N PHE A 84 -18.09 -20.03 6.97
CA PHE A 84 -18.35 -18.67 6.50
C PHE A 84 -18.48 -17.68 7.67
N VAL A 85 -19.20 -18.05 8.72
CA VAL A 85 -19.30 -17.23 9.94
C VAL A 85 -17.96 -17.19 10.68
N ASP A 86 -17.21 -18.28 10.69
CA ASP A 86 -15.90 -18.36 11.34
C ASP A 86 -14.89 -17.40 10.72
N VAL A 87 -14.77 -17.37 9.39
CA VAL A 87 -13.84 -16.44 8.71
C VAL A 87 -14.18 -14.98 8.98
N ILE A 88 -15.48 -14.63 9.07
CA ILE A 88 -15.91 -13.27 9.43
C ILE A 88 -15.49 -12.95 10.87
N LYS A 89 -15.71 -13.87 11.82
CA LYS A 89 -15.30 -13.69 13.23
C LYS A 89 -13.79 -13.55 13.35
N ALA A 90 -13.02 -14.39 12.68
CA ALA A 90 -11.56 -14.31 12.66
C ALA A 90 -11.09 -12.97 12.09
N GLY A 91 -11.67 -12.51 10.97
CA GLY A 91 -11.37 -11.21 10.39
C GLY A 91 -11.67 -10.05 11.34
N LEU A 92 -12.82 -10.07 12.02
CA LEU A 92 -13.18 -9.06 13.03
C LEU A 92 -12.27 -9.09 14.26
N LEU A 93 -11.77 -10.26 14.67
CA LEU A 93 -10.81 -10.39 15.77
C LEU A 93 -9.45 -9.80 15.36
N ASN A 94 -8.94 -10.15 14.19
CA ASN A 94 -7.68 -9.62 13.66
C ASN A 94 -7.72 -8.09 13.51
N ALA A 95 -8.87 -7.54 13.09
CA ALA A 95 -9.06 -6.11 12.94
C ALA A 95 -9.00 -5.32 14.26
N ARG A 96 -9.18 -5.98 15.44
CA ARG A 96 -9.13 -5.29 16.75
C ARG A 96 -7.75 -4.76 17.10
N GLU A 97 -6.71 -5.31 16.50
CA GLU A 97 -5.35 -4.83 16.71
C GLU A 97 -5.07 -3.49 16.03
N TYR A 98 -5.93 -3.11 15.08
CA TYR A 98 -5.78 -1.90 14.28
C TYR A 98 -6.73 -0.82 14.79
N ASP A 99 -6.27 0.42 14.68
CA ASP A 99 -7.09 1.60 14.88
C ASP A 99 -8.21 1.63 13.84
N LYS A 100 -9.43 1.86 14.31
CA LYS A 100 -10.62 1.93 13.47
C LYS A 100 -10.89 3.35 12.97
N GLU A 101 -10.35 4.37 13.63
CA GLU A 101 -10.60 5.78 13.32
C GLU A 101 -9.66 6.30 12.24
N ASN A 102 -8.52 5.64 12.03
CA ASN A 102 -7.49 6.02 11.06
C ASN A 102 -7.27 4.93 10.00
N ILE A 103 -6.86 5.33 8.79
CA ILE A 103 -6.60 4.40 7.69
C ILE A 103 -5.47 3.42 8.04
N PHE A 104 -4.44 3.90 8.74
CA PHE A 104 -3.28 3.11 9.16
C PHE A 104 -2.98 3.34 10.64
N THR A 105 -2.49 2.29 11.28
CA THR A 105 -2.06 2.27 12.68
C THR A 105 -0.54 2.30 12.74
N ILE A 106 0.02 3.27 13.45
CA ILE A 106 1.46 3.37 13.69
C ILE A 106 1.99 2.04 14.26
N GLU A 107 3.14 1.59 13.77
CA GLU A 107 3.83 0.36 14.19
C GLU A 107 3.15 -0.97 13.80
N LYS A 108 2.04 -0.93 13.05
CA LYS A 108 1.42 -2.12 12.47
C LYS A 108 1.96 -2.42 11.06
N ARG A 109 1.78 -3.68 10.66
CA ARG A 109 2.32 -4.24 9.42
C ARG A 109 1.29 -4.20 8.31
N TYR A 110 1.75 -3.91 7.11
CA TYR A 110 0.92 -3.83 5.91
C TYR A 110 1.69 -4.36 4.71
N THR A 111 1.04 -5.17 3.90
CA THR A 111 1.53 -5.46 2.56
C THR A 111 1.25 -4.28 1.62
N ARG A 112 1.93 -4.24 0.47
CA ARG A 112 1.56 -3.28 -0.60
C ARG A 112 0.11 -3.46 -1.08
N SER A 113 -0.43 -4.68 -0.99
CA SER A 113 -1.82 -4.99 -1.33
C SER A 113 -2.80 -4.41 -0.30
N ASP A 114 -2.44 -4.44 0.98
CA ASP A 114 -3.24 -3.79 2.03
C ASP A 114 -3.27 -2.29 1.85
N VAL A 115 -2.11 -1.67 1.59
CA VAL A 115 -2.04 -0.21 1.34
C VAL A 115 -2.87 0.19 0.12
N ASN A 116 -2.81 -0.58 -0.97
CA ASN A 116 -3.66 -0.36 -2.16
C ASN A 116 -5.16 -0.37 -1.81
N ARG A 117 -5.58 -1.37 -1.03
CA ARG A 117 -6.97 -1.55 -0.61
C ARG A 117 -7.43 -0.46 0.35
N LEU A 118 -6.62 -0.14 1.37
CA LEU A 118 -6.93 0.84 2.42
C LEU A 118 -6.92 2.28 1.90
N LEU A 119 -6.14 2.57 0.85
CA LEU A 119 -6.18 3.86 0.13
C LEU A 119 -7.28 3.91 -0.96
N ASN A 120 -8.17 2.91 -0.98
CA ASN A 120 -9.35 2.85 -1.86
C ASN A 120 -9.03 2.96 -3.36
N TRP A 121 -7.90 2.40 -3.80
CA TRP A 121 -7.59 2.43 -5.23
C TRP A 121 -8.65 1.63 -6.00
N GLN A 122 -8.87 2.04 -7.26
CA GLN A 122 -9.97 1.50 -8.06
C GLN A 122 -9.85 -0.01 -8.32
N ARG A 123 -8.62 -0.53 -8.33
CA ARG A 123 -8.31 -1.93 -8.59
C ARG A 123 -7.03 -2.35 -7.89
N LYS A 124 -6.87 -3.65 -7.67
CA LYS A 124 -5.63 -4.23 -7.18
C LYS A 124 -4.49 -3.95 -8.16
N ILE A 125 -3.45 -3.31 -7.68
CA ILE A 125 -2.21 -3.11 -8.44
C ILE A 125 -1.19 -4.15 -7.96
N PRO A 126 -0.52 -4.89 -8.89
CA PRO A 126 0.54 -5.81 -8.50
C PRO A 126 1.63 -5.12 -7.66
N ALA A 127 2.08 -5.78 -6.59
CA ALA A 127 3.10 -5.24 -5.68
C ALA A 127 4.38 -4.80 -6.41
N GLN A 128 4.78 -5.52 -7.46
CA GLN A 128 5.93 -5.19 -8.30
C GLN A 128 5.74 -3.85 -9.06
N SER A 129 4.51 -3.57 -9.52
CA SER A 129 4.19 -2.31 -10.20
C SER A 129 4.17 -1.12 -9.22
N ILE A 130 3.76 -1.37 -7.97
CA ILE A 130 3.86 -0.38 -6.88
C ILE A 130 5.33 -0.07 -6.58
N GLY A 131 6.17 -1.07 -6.34
CA GLY A 131 7.60 -0.90 -6.08
C GLY A 131 7.87 -0.03 -4.83
N GLY A 132 8.81 0.91 -4.92
CA GLY A 132 9.22 1.78 -3.80
C GLY A 132 8.26 2.93 -3.47
N TYR A 133 7.39 3.34 -4.40
CA TYR A 133 6.28 4.25 -4.11
C TYR A 133 5.24 4.24 -5.23
N PHE A 134 4.04 4.71 -4.90
CA PHE A 134 2.98 4.95 -5.88
C PHE A 134 2.28 6.27 -5.58
N ILE A 135 1.64 6.89 -6.57
CA ILE A 135 0.93 8.16 -6.40
C ILE A 135 -0.49 7.97 -6.93
N GLU A 136 -1.46 8.05 -6.03
CA GLU A 136 -2.88 7.84 -6.34
C GLU A 136 -3.74 8.47 -5.24
N ASN A 137 -4.91 9.00 -5.60
CA ASN A 137 -5.90 9.55 -4.66
C ASN A 137 -5.33 10.58 -3.64
N GLY A 138 -4.33 11.37 -4.02
CA GLY A 138 -3.71 12.37 -3.13
C GLY A 138 -2.73 11.80 -2.10
N TYR A 139 -2.40 10.51 -2.17
CA TYR A 139 -1.43 9.86 -1.31
C TYR A 139 -0.18 9.43 -2.08
N CYS A 140 0.94 9.40 -1.37
CA CYS A 140 2.19 8.82 -1.82
C CYS A 140 2.74 7.85 -0.75
N PRO A 141 2.28 6.58 -0.73
CA PRO A 141 2.94 5.57 0.07
C PRO A 141 4.35 5.31 -0.46
N ILE A 142 5.32 5.33 0.45
CA ILE A 142 6.75 5.08 0.21
C ILE A 142 7.12 3.82 0.98
N PHE A 143 7.64 2.82 0.27
CA PHE A 143 8.04 1.53 0.79
C PHE A 143 9.56 1.41 0.74
N VAL A 144 10.18 1.38 1.92
CA VAL A 144 11.63 1.27 2.08
C VAL A 144 11.98 -0.12 2.58
N THR A 145 12.83 -0.82 1.84
CA THR A 145 13.54 -2.00 2.36
C THR A 145 14.87 -1.51 2.91
N TYR A 146 14.97 -1.44 4.24
CA TYR A 146 16.13 -0.91 4.93
C TYR A 146 17.24 -1.95 5.04
N VAL A 147 18.39 -1.66 4.45
CA VAL A 147 19.63 -2.41 4.62
C VAL A 147 20.49 -1.68 5.67
N LYS A 148 21.02 -2.41 6.64
CA LYS A 148 21.87 -1.80 7.68
C LYS A 148 23.14 -1.24 7.05
N SER A 149 23.58 -0.07 7.52
CA SER A 149 24.73 0.66 6.99
C SER A 149 26.03 -0.15 6.93
N ASN A 150 26.17 -1.17 7.77
CA ASN A 150 27.37 -2.01 7.85
C ASN A 150 27.31 -3.24 6.92
N ASP A 151 26.13 -3.56 6.38
CA ASP A 151 25.92 -4.60 5.36
C ASP A 151 25.85 -3.99 3.95
N ILE A 152 25.93 -2.65 3.87
CA ILE A 152 26.12 -1.93 2.61
C ILE A 152 27.58 -2.09 2.22
N GLU A 153 27.85 -2.94 1.22
CA GLU A 153 29.11 -2.83 0.49
C GLU A 153 29.28 -1.39 -0.02
N ASP A 154 30.52 -0.88 -0.08
CA ASP A 154 30.84 0.42 -0.71
C ASP A 154 30.28 0.56 -2.14
N SER A 155 29.82 -0.55 -2.75
CA SER A 155 29.18 -0.66 -4.05
C SER A 155 27.73 -0.17 -4.11
N ILE A 156 27.00 -0.04 -2.98
CA ILE A 156 25.58 0.36 -2.98
C ILE A 156 25.43 1.86 -2.75
N LYS A 157 25.86 2.62 -3.76
CA LYS A 157 25.58 4.05 -3.85
C LYS A 157 24.07 4.21 -4.12
N TYR A 158 23.37 5.06 -3.36
CA TYR A 158 21.95 5.43 -3.52
C TYR A 158 20.89 4.47 -2.92
N GLU A 159 20.97 4.25 -1.60
CA GLU A 159 19.92 3.58 -0.81
C GLU A 159 19.16 4.57 0.08
N ASP A 160 17.87 4.27 0.28
CA ASP A 160 17.03 5.00 1.22
C ASP A 160 17.56 4.77 2.64
N ARG A 161 17.81 5.86 3.39
CA ARG A 161 18.46 5.77 4.70
C ARG A 161 17.90 6.76 5.70
N PHE A 162 17.80 6.36 6.97
CA PHE A 162 17.46 7.33 8.00
C PHE A 162 18.65 8.26 8.26
N ILE A 163 18.37 9.56 8.33
CA ILE A 163 19.32 10.60 8.76
C ILE A 163 19.14 10.84 10.27
N SER A 164 17.91 10.73 10.76
CA SER A 164 17.56 10.76 12.18
C SER A 164 16.26 9.97 12.39
N ASN A 165 15.82 9.82 13.63
CA ASN A 165 14.53 9.18 13.92
C ASN A 165 13.32 9.98 13.41
N SER A 166 13.50 11.20 12.91
CA SER A 166 12.43 12.02 12.34
C SER A 166 12.63 12.33 10.85
N LYS A 167 13.67 11.80 10.21
CA LYS A 167 14.04 12.14 8.84
C LYS A 167 14.66 10.95 8.12
N ILE A 168 14.14 10.67 6.93
CA ILE A 168 14.67 9.67 6.01
C ILE A 168 15.04 10.32 4.68
N HIS A 169 16.21 9.97 4.16
CA HIS A 169 16.65 10.31 2.81
C HIS A 169 16.16 9.24 1.86
N CYS A 170 15.50 9.64 0.79
CA CYS A 170 14.89 8.74 -0.18
C CYS A 170 15.28 9.08 -1.62
N TYR A 171 15.13 8.10 -2.50
CA TYR A 171 15.31 8.25 -3.94
C TYR A 171 14.05 7.90 -4.71
N THR A 172 13.84 8.56 -5.85
CA THR A 172 12.78 8.16 -6.79
C THR A 172 13.14 6.87 -7.52
N LYS A 173 12.17 6.29 -8.24
CA LYS A 173 12.41 5.20 -9.19
C LYS A 173 13.43 5.62 -10.25
N ASN A 174 14.04 4.64 -10.90
CA ASN A 174 14.97 4.87 -11.99
C ASN A 174 14.34 5.63 -13.16
N GLY A 175 15.11 6.52 -13.79
CA GLY A 175 14.73 7.22 -15.01
C GLY A 175 13.86 8.46 -14.76
N ARG A 176 13.85 8.98 -13.55
CA ARG A 176 13.03 10.13 -13.16
C ARG A 176 13.87 11.40 -13.09
N LYS A 177 13.32 12.46 -13.66
CA LYS A 177 13.91 13.78 -13.66
C LYS A 177 13.06 14.73 -12.85
N LEU A 178 13.67 15.64 -12.10
CA LEU A 178 12.96 16.64 -11.32
C LEU A 178 12.08 17.50 -12.24
N GLY A 179 10.83 17.75 -11.83
CA GLY A 179 9.87 18.54 -12.61
C GLY A 179 9.32 17.85 -13.87
N LYS A 180 9.46 16.53 -14.03
CA LYS A 180 8.98 15.79 -15.21
C LYS A 180 8.20 14.53 -14.85
N GLY A 181 7.13 14.27 -15.59
CA GLY A 181 6.33 13.05 -15.45
C GLY A 181 5.77 12.92 -14.04
N GLU A 182 6.06 11.81 -13.37
CA GLU A 182 5.55 11.56 -12.01
C GLU A 182 6.15 12.48 -10.94
N THR A 183 7.37 13.00 -11.11
CA THR A 183 8.00 13.87 -10.09
C THR A 183 7.32 15.24 -9.99
N LEU A 184 6.68 15.70 -11.09
CA LEU A 184 5.86 16.90 -11.09
C LEU A 184 4.66 16.72 -10.14
N LYS A 185 4.02 15.54 -10.18
CA LYS A 185 2.92 15.21 -9.28
C LYS A 185 3.41 14.97 -7.86
N MET A 186 4.49 14.20 -7.73
CA MET A 186 5.09 13.84 -6.44
C MET A 186 5.39 15.07 -5.62
N PHE A 187 6.10 16.05 -6.19
CA PHE A 187 6.59 17.22 -5.46
C PHE A 187 5.76 18.49 -5.68
N ALA A 188 4.53 18.38 -6.21
CA ALA A 188 3.65 19.52 -6.40
C ALA A 188 3.39 20.23 -5.08
N GLY A 189 3.58 21.55 -5.04
CA GLY A 189 3.34 22.36 -3.84
C GLY A 189 4.45 22.31 -2.79
N VAL A 190 5.49 21.46 -2.97
CA VAL A 190 6.54 21.28 -1.96
C VAL A 190 7.38 22.55 -1.80
N SER A 191 7.79 23.18 -2.90
CA SER A 191 8.59 24.42 -2.88
C SER A 191 7.83 25.60 -2.28
N GLU A 192 6.50 25.59 -2.40
CA GLU A 192 5.60 26.60 -1.85
C GLU A 192 5.20 26.32 -0.38
N GLY A 193 5.72 25.24 0.22
CA GLY A 193 5.38 24.84 1.59
C GLY A 193 3.96 24.28 1.75
N ASN A 194 3.28 23.96 0.65
CA ASN A 194 1.93 23.40 0.62
C ASN A 194 1.84 22.13 -0.27
N PRO A 195 2.51 21.03 0.13
CA PRO A 195 2.52 19.79 -0.65
C PRO A 195 1.12 19.30 -0.96
N LYS A 196 0.90 18.83 -2.19
CA LYS A 196 -0.41 18.32 -2.63
C LYS A 196 -0.66 16.85 -2.32
N LEU A 197 0.36 16.17 -1.81
CA LEU A 197 0.28 14.75 -1.44
C LEU A 197 0.53 14.56 0.04
N THR A 198 -0.17 13.59 0.61
CA THR A 198 0.16 13.01 1.91
C THR A 198 1.14 11.86 1.70
N TYR A 199 2.35 11.99 2.23
CA TYR A 199 3.38 10.95 2.14
C TYR A 199 3.25 10.00 3.33
N LEU A 200 3.26 8.69 3.08
CA LEU A 200 3.07 7.65 4.08
C LEU A 200 4.30 6.75 4.07
N LEU A 201 5.01 6.61 5.19
CA LEU A 201 6.24 5.82 5.24
C LEU A 201 5.97 4.40 5.75
N PHE A 202 6.37 3.42 4.95
CA PHE A 202 6.32 2.00 5.27
C PHE A 202 7.73 1.42 5.15
N VAL A 203 8.23 0.78 6.22
CA VAL A 203 9.61 0.27 6.28
C VAL A 203 9.64 -1.19 6.67
N LYS A 204 10.47 -1.98 5.99
CA LYS A 204 10.87 -3.31 6.44
C LYS A 204 12.37 -3.40 6.48
N ARG A 205 12.92 -4.34 7.25
CA ARG A 205 14.35 -4.68 7.16
C ARG A 205 14.59 -5.64 6.01
N SER A 206 15.77 -5.61 5.41
CA SER A 206 16.17 -6.54 4.36
C SER A 206 16.29 -7.99 4.84
N ASP A 207 16.51 -8.19 6.14
CA ASP A 207 16.64 -9.50 6.81
C ASP A 207 15.37 -9.94 7.53
N ALA A 208 14.23 -9.27 7.28
CA ALA A 208 12.95 -9.69 7.85
C ALA A 208 12.52 -11.05 7.27
N GLU A 209 12.01 -11.93 8.13
CA GLU A 209 11.46 -13.24 7.72
C GLU A 209 10.24 -13.08 6.81
N ASP A 210 9.43 -12.03 7.04
CA ASP A 210 8.26 -11.70 6.24
C ASP A 210 8.65 -10.84 5.03
N ASP A 211 8.57 -11.43 3.83
CA ASP A 211 9.10 -10.82 2.61
C ASP A 211 8.24 -9.71 2.01
N ASP A 212 6.98 -9.56 2.40
CA ASP A 212 6.03 -8.63 1.76
C ASP A 212 5.40 -7.59 2.70
N GLU A 213 5.59 -7.73 4.01
CA GLU A 213 5.05 -6.83 5.03
C GLU A 213 6.01 -5.69 5.42
N PHE A 214 5.44 -4.50 5.58
CA PHE A 214 6.16 -3.29 5.99
C PHE A 214 5.48 -2.67 7.22
N VAL A 215 6.28 -2.19 8.17
CA VAL A 215 5.80 -1.45 9.33
C VAL A 215 5.48 -0.02 8.93
N TYR A 216 4.27 0.44 9.22
CA TYR A 216 3.88 1.83 9.00
C TYR A 216 4.46 2.75 10.09
N LEU A 217 5.20 3.78 9.68
CA LEU A 217 5.89 4.71 10.57
C LEU A 217 5.28 6.13 10.57
N GLY A 218 4.15 6.32 9.89
CA GLY A 218 3.41 7.57 9.91
C GLY A 218 3.53 8.41 8.64
N THR A 219 2.96 9.60 8.73
CA THR A 219 2.99 10.61 7.68
C THR A 219 4.24 11.47 7.75
N GLY A 220 4.56 12.14 6.65
CA GLY A 220 5.62 13.14 6.62
C GLY A 220 5.50 14.13 5.47
N LYS A 221 6.46 15.05 5.42
CA LYS A 221 6.57 16.11 4.42
C LYS A 221 7.94 16.09 3.78
N VAL A 222 7.96 16.22 2.45
CA VAL A 222 9.22 16.39 1.72
C VAL A 222 9.79 17.77 2.00
N THR A 223 11.09 17.83 2.25
CA THR A 223 11.79 19.10 2.53
C THR A 223 12.24 19.75 1.22
N ALA A 224 11.79 20.96 0.92
CA ALA A 224 11.98 21.56 -0.40
C ALA A 224 13.45 21.74 -0.81
N ASP A 225 14.31 22.12 0.13
CA ASP A 225 15.76 22.32 -0.08
C ASP A 225 16.54 21.02 -0.29
N SER A 226 15.95 19.87 0.01
CA SER A 226 16.56 18.55 -0.20
C SER A 226 16.35 17.99 -1.60
N LEU A 227 15.45 18.57 -2.39
CA LEU A 227 15.13 18.10 -3.74
C LEU A 227 16.30 18.31 -4.68
N LYS A 228 16.89 17.21 -5.16
CA LYS A 228 18.07 17.29 -6.02
C LYS A 228 18.02 16.25 -7.15
N GLN A 229 18.31 16.72 -8.35
CA GLN A 229 18.54 15.83 -9.50
C GLN A 229 19.89 15.15 -9.32
N GLU A 230 19.87 13.82 -9.28
CA GLU A 230 21.06 12.99 -9.22
C GLU A 230 21.04 11.95 -10.35
N TYR A 231 22.11 11.18 -10.44
CA TYR A 231 22.28 10.15 -11.45
C TYR A 231 23.00 8.95 -10.85
N ARG A 232 22.54 7.76 -11.21
CA ARG A 232 23.19 6.50 -10.83
C ARG A 232 23.43 5.61 -12.02
N GLU A 233 24.57 4.93 -12.01
CA GLU A 233 24.88 3.92 -13.00
C GLU A 233 24.12 2.64 -12.65
N ILE A 234 23.40 2.11 -13.64
CA ILE A 234 22.72 0.83 -13.52
C ILE A 234 23.13 -0.05 -14.70
N ASP A 235 23.34 -1.34 -14.43
CA ASP A 235 23.51 -2.31 -15.49
C ASP A 235 22.17 -2.51 -16.22
N LYS A 236 22.20 -2.27 -17.53
CA LYS A 236 21.14 -2.66 -18.45
C LYS A 236 21.70 -3.59 -19.51
N LYS A 237 21.58 -4.90 -19.28
CA LYS A 237 22.00 -5.96 -20.21
C LYS A 237 23.51 -5.94 -20.51
N GLY A 238 24.34 -5.82 -19.48
CA GLY A 238 25.80 -5.80 -19.57
C GLY A 238 26.38 -4.44 -19.95
N LYS A 239 25.55 -3.38 -19.99
CA LYS A 239 26.00 -2.00 -20.25
C LYS A 239 25.64 -1.11 -19.07
N LEU A 240 26.64 -0.43 -18.51
CA LEU A 240 26.43 0.61 -17.51
C LEU A 240 25.77 1.82 -18.18
N VAL A 241 24.59 2.17 -17.68
CA VAL A 241 23.81 3.32 -18.17
C VAL A 241 23.58 4.29 -17.02
N ASN A 242 24.10 5.51 -17.19
CA ASN A 242 23.84 6.57 -16.25
C ASN A 242 22.36 7.00 -16.32
N THR A 243 21.62 6.76 -15.24
CA THR A 243 20.17 6.88 -15.19
C THR A 243 19.76 7.96 -14.19
N PRO A 244 18.91 8.92 -14.59
CA PRO A 244 18.51 10.00 -13.70
C PRO A 244 17.62 9.47 -12.57
N ILE A 245 17.83 10.04 -11.39
CA ILE A 245 17.06 9.83 -10.16
C ILE A 245 16.89 11.18 -9.44
N VAL A 246 15.93 11.31 -8.55
CA VAL A 246 15.77 12.48 -7.69
C VAL A 246 15.91 12.04 -6.25
N SER A 247 16.80 12.68 -5.50
CA SER A 247 16.93 12.50 -4.07
C SER A 247 16.09 13.53 -3.31
N TYR A 248 15.58 13.16 -2.15
CA TYR A 248 14.78 14.03 -1.30
C TYR A 248 14.76 13.54 0.15
N ASP A 249 14.57 14.45 1.09
CA ASP A 249 14.36 14.14 2.51
C ASP A 249 12.88 14.18 2.84
N LEU A 250 12.37 13.09 3.40
CA LEU A 250 11.07 13.04 4.04
C LEU A 250 11.24 13.27 5.54
N LYS A 251 10.66 14.37 6.05
CA LYS A 251 10.57 14.66 7.49
C LYS A 251 9.25 14.13 8.02
N LEU A 252 9.29 13.21 8.99
CA LEU A 252 8.09 12.64 9.60
C LEU A 252 7.40 13.66 10.49
N ASP A 253 6.07 13.61 10.51
CA ASP A 253 5.26 14.47 11.39
C ASP A 253 5.45 14.07 12.87
N ILE A 254 5.57 12.76 13.12
CA ILE A 254 5.89 12.18 14.42
C ILE A 254 7.21 11.41 14.28
N PRO A 255 8.25 11.71 15.08
CA PRO A 255 9.49 10.94 15.07
C PRO A 255 9.23 9.47 15.42
N VAL A 256 9.92 8.56 14.73
CA VAL A 256 9.99 7.14 15.09
C VAL A 256 10.53 7.04 16.52
N SER A 257 9.93 6.16 17.32
CA SER A 257 10.42 5.91 18.68
C SER A 257 11.90 5.52 18.64
N LEU A 258 12.69 6.00 19.61
CA LEU A 258 14.12 5.72 19.62
C LEU A 258 14.40 4.22 19.64
N ALA A 259 13.58 3.43 20.35
CA ALA A 259 13.68 1.98 20.36
C ALA A 259 13.49 1.38 18.95
N ARG A 260 12.42 1.75 18.24
CA ARG A 260 12.19 1.26 16.86
C ARG A 260 13.29 1.73 15.91
N TYR A 261 13.68 2.99 16.00
CA TYR A 261 14.77 3.53 15.19
C TYR A 261 16.03 2.68 15.34
N ARG A 262 16.45 2.42 16.59
CA ARG A 262 17.59 1.54 16.89
C ARG A 262 17.38 0.13 16.36
N MET A 263 16.20 -0.47 16.52
CA MET A 263 15.92 -1.80 15.96
C MET A 263 16.03 -1.88 14.42
N LEU A 264 15.75 -0.77 13.73
CA LEU A 264 15.85 -0.67 12.28
C LEU A 264 17.30 -0.38 11.83
N THR A 265 18.03 0.45 12.57
CA THR A 265 19.34 0.98 12.15
C THR A 265 20.54 0.31 12.80
N GLU A 266 20.41 -0.23 14.00
CA GLU A 266 21.50 -0.82 14.81
C GLU A 266 21.51 -2.36 14.70
N ARG A 267 22.63 -2.98 15.11
CA ARG A 267 22.82 -4.43 15.06
C ARG A 267 21.88 -5.11 16.08
N SER A 268 21.32 -6.27 15.71
CA SER A 268 20.83 -7.19 16.74
C SER A 268 22.09 -7.67 17.45
N ASN A 269 22.27 -7.31 18.72
CA ASN A 269 23.32 -7.93 19.52
C ASN A 269 22.86 -9.37 19.81
N GLU A 270 23.46 -10.34 19.12
CA GLU A 270 23.56 -11.71 19.64
C GLU A 270 24.66 -11.77 20.70
#